data_AF-A0A231P2J4-F1
#
_entry.id   AF-A0A231P2J4-F1
#
_cell.length_a   1.000
_cell.length_b   1.000
_cell.length_c   1.000
_cell.angle_alpha   90.00
_cell.angle_beta   90.00
_cell.angle_gamma   90.00
#
_symmetry.space_group_name_H-M   'P 1'
#
loop_
_entity.id
_entity.type
_entity.pdbx_description
1 polymer ?
#
loop_
_entity_poly.entity_id
_entity_poly.type
_entity_poly.pdbx_seq_one_letter_code
_entity_poly.pdbx_strand_id
1 'polypeptide(L)'
;MGGASRLIPLPSFLALALAGAHFWRAGWPSLAAACGLMAVLVWTRLAWVRQFLLLALPVLAARWIWTTAQFVQIRQLMEQPWMRLAVILLSVALFTVAAALLLLRQSAQQRYCHRKDAATAQMGAMAVCLALLLPVWFMNPQLLVLERFVPQGGLAQIVLAALWAVLAAGWLADRRTAPRARMRLWRLFSLVFFGQLVLGLAVESRFLLTGSLHLPVPGLIAAGPVYRGGGWFMLGLFGLSTLLVGAAWCSQLCYFGVWDATAARKAKNTPAPAWLPRLRLGALILTLAAALALRLTGAPTVAALTCGLLLGLLLVPCALLISRVKGYASYCRGICPLGILAQWFGRISPWRIRRVGECSGCRACVRVCRQDAMTEQAFESGCPTSSCHLCRDCANVCPKHALAVTWFGRPSSAAWAGTTLTALLAGLHAAFLFMARI
;
A
#
# COMPACT_ATOMS: atom_id res chain seq x y z
N MET A 1 -17.31 9.78 -33.35
CA MET A 1 -17.34 8.62 -32.43
C MET A 1 -18.80 8.19 -32.24
N GLY A 2 -19.24 7.18 -33.00
CA GLY A 2 -20.65 6.83 -33.17
C GLY A 2 -21.37 6.34 -31.90
N GLY A 3 -22.70 6.46 -31.91
CA GLY A 3 -23.62 6.11 -30.81
C GLY A 3 -23.43 4.71 -30.22
N ALA A 4 -22.93 3.74 -31.00
CA ALA A 4 -22.60 2.38 -30.55
C ALA A 4 -21.59 2.33 -29.38
N SER A 5 -20.68 3.32 -29.28
CA SER A 5 -19.70 3.38 -28.20
C SER A 5 -20.28 3.76 -26.82
N ARG A 6 -21.47 4.40 -26.80
CA ARG A 6 -22.14 4.83 -25.56
C ARG A 6 -22.86 3.70 -24.85
N LEU A 7 -23.28 2.66 -25.58
CA LEU A 7 -24.05 1.54 -25.04
C LEU A 7 -23.17 0.37 -24.55
N ILE A 8 -21.87 0.37 -24.84
CA ILE A 8 -20.93 -0.68 -24.40
C ILE A 8 -20.98 -0.94 -22.88
N PRO A 9 -21.11 0.07 -21.99
CA PRO A 9 -21.24 -0.13 -20.55
C PRO A 9 -22.53 -0.84 -20.11
N LEU A 10 -23.60 -0.76 -20.90
CA LEU A 10 -24.95 -1.10 -20.46
C LEU A 10 -25.11 -2.56 -20.01
N PRO A 11 -24.59 -3.58 -20.74
CA PRO A 11 -24.70 -4.98 -20.29
C PRO A 11 -23.97 -5.22 -18.95
N SER A 12 -22.78 -4.65 -18.77
CA SER A 12 -22.03 -4.77 -17.52
C SER A 12 -22.72 -4.02 -16.37
N PHE A 13 -23.32 -2.85 -16.65
CA PHE A 13 -24.13 -2.12 -15.68
C PHE A 13 -25.33 -2.95 -15.19
N LEU A 14 -26.11 -3.53 -16.11
CA LEU A 14 -27.27 -4.35 -15.78
C LEU A 14 -26.87 -5.61 -14.99
N ALA A 15 -25.79 -6.29 -15.39
CA ALA A 15 -25.29 -7.46 -14.68
C ALA A 15 -24.89 -7.14 -13.23
N LEU A 16 -24.23 -5.99 -13.02
CA LEU A 16 -23.85 -5.51 -11.68
C LEU A 16 -25.06 -5.05 -10.86
N ALA A 17 -26.06 -4.41 -11.49
CA ALA A 17 -27.29 -4.00 -10.81
C ALA A 17 -28.08 -5.21 -10.29
N LEU A 18 -28.20 -6.27 -11.12
CA LEU A 18 -28.81 -7.54 -10.72
C LEU A 18 -28.04 -8.22 -9.59
N ALA A 19 -26.70 -8.26 -9.68
CA ALA A 19 -25.86 -8.79 -8.61
C ALA A 19 -26.01 -7.98 -7.30
N GLY A 20 -26.09 -6.65 -7.40
CA GLY A 20 -26.31 -5.78 -6.25
C GLY A 20 -27.64 -6.05 -5.56
N ALA A 21 -28.73 -6.19 -6.33
CA ALA A 21 -30.05 -6.56 -5.80
C ALA A 21 -30.03 -7.94 -5.12
N HIS A 22 -29.32 -8.91 -5.70
CA HIS A 22 -29.14 -10.23 -5.11
C HIS A 22 -28.41 -10.17 -3.75
N PHE A 23 -27.27 -9.48 -3.68
CA PHE A 23 -26.51 -9.35 -2.42
C PHE A 23 -27.28 -8.58 -1.35
N TRP A 24 -28.04 -7.55 -1.75
CA TRP A 24 -28.91 -6.82 -0.83
C TRP A 24 -29.94 -7.75 -0.20
N ARG A 25 -30.65 -8.52 -1.04
CA ARG A 25 -31.65 -9.49 -0.57
C ARG A 25 -31.04 -10.63 0.25
N ALA A 26 -29.81 -11.01 -0.04
CA ALA A 26 -29.07 -12.03 0.70
C ALA A 26 -28.49 -11.54 2.04
N GLY A 27 -28.73 -10.28 2.43
CA GLY A 27 -28.26 -9.73 3.70
C GLY A 27 -26.81 -9.25 3.70
N TRP A 28 -26.23 -8.97 2.52
CA TRP A 28 -24.86 -8.49 2.33
C TRP A 28 -24.82 -7.06 1.76
N PRO A 29 -25.21 -6.02 2.54
CA PRO A 29 -25.29 -4.64 2.07
C PRO A 29 -23.94 -4.09 1.58
N SER A 30 -22.82 -4.50 2.18
CA SER A 30 -21.48 -4.08 1.76
C SER A 30 -21.14 -4.52 0.34
N LEU A 31 -21.51 -5.74 -0.05
CA LEU A 31 -21.31 -6.26 -1.41
C LEU A 31 -22.30 -5.63 -2.39
N ALA A 32 -23.54 -5.40 -1.96
CA ALA A 32 -24.53 -4.70 -2.77
C ALA A 32 -24.06 -3.27 -3.12
N ALA A 33 -23.54 -2.54 -2.13
CA ALA A 33 -22.97 -1.21 -2.34
C ALA A 33 -21.75 -1.25 -3.27
N ALA A 34 -20.87 -2.27 -3.14
CA ALA A 34 -19.73 -2.46 -4.03
C ALA A 34 -20.17 -2.69 -5.49
N CYS A 35 -21.19 -3.52 -5.71
CA CYS A 35 -21.80 -3.73 -7.03
C CYS A 35 -22.41 -2.43 -7.59
N GLY A 36 -23.13 -1.66 -6.77
CA GLY A 36 -23.70 -0.37 -7.17
C GLY A 36 -22.64 0.66 -7.56
N LEU A 37 -21.57 0.79 -6.76
CA LEU A 37 -20.44 1.66 -7.07
C LEU A 37 -19.75 1.23 -8.36
N MET A 38 -19.51 -0.07 -8.54
CA MET A 38 -18.91 -0.57 -9.78
C MET A 38 -19.82 -0.33 -10.98
N ALA A 39 -21.15 -0.46 -10.84
CA ALA A 39 -22.12 -0.17 -11.88
C ALA A 39 -21.99 1.28 -12.38
N VAL A 40 -21.78 2.24 -11.45
CA VAL A 40 -21.49 3.63 -11.81
C VAL A 40 -20.13 3.75 -12.52
N LEU A 41 -19.09 3.07 -12.00
CA LEU A 41 -17.74 3.14 -12.57
C LEU A 41 -17.61 2.58 -13.98
N VAL A 42 -18.48 1.63 -14.39
CA VAL A 42 -18.53 1.11 -15.77
C VAL A 42 -18.72 2.22 -16.80
N TRP A 43 -19.41 3.32 -16.44
CA TRP A 43 -19.62 4.45 -17.34
C TRP A 43 -18.38 5.31 -17.57
N THR A 44 -17.33 5.14 -16.76
CA THR A 44 -16.06 5.84 -16.95
C THR A 44 -15.28 5.31 -18.17
N ARG A 45 -14.18 5.97 -18.52
CA ARG A 45 -13.28 5.55 -19.61
C ARG A 45 -11.97 4.93 -19.11
N LEU A 46 -11.93 4.55 -17.83
CA LEU A 46 -10.72 4.09 -17.16
C LEU A 46 -10.37 2.66 -17.56
N ALA A 47 -9.12 2.44 -17.97
CA ALA A 47 -8.65 1.13 -18.43
C ALA A 47 -8.72 0.03 -17.36
N TRP A 48 -8.47 0.37 -16.08
CA TRP A 48 -8.53 -0.59 -14.98
C TRP A 48 -9.96 -1.13 -14.75
N VAL A 49 -11.00 -0.33 -15.01
CA VAL A 49 -12.40 -0.77 -14.85
C VAL A 49 -12.69 -1.94 -15.79
N ARG A 50 -12.24 -1.86 -17.05
CA ARG A 50 -12.38 -2.99 -17.99
C ARG A 50 -11.67 -4.23 -17.49
N GLN A 51 -10.42 -4.09 -17.02
CA GLN A 51 -9.64 -5.22 -16.51
C GLN A 51 -10.29 -5.86 -15.28
N PHE A 52 -10.83 -5.04 -14.38
CA PHE A 52 -11.59 -5.51 -13.23
C PHE A 52 -12.84 -6.28 -13.65
N LEU A 53 -13.65 -5.73 -14.56
CA LEU A 53 -14.89 -6.37 -15.02
C LEU A 53 -14.63 -7.69 -15.75
N LEU A 54 -13.53 -7.79 -16.50
CA LEU A 54 -13.12 -9.04 -17.15
C LEU A 54 -12.80 -10.16 -16.15
N LEU A 55 -12.46 -9.83 -14.90
CA LEU A 55 -12.26 -10.80 -13.82
C LEU A 55 -13.53 -11.00 -12.98
N ALA A 56 -14.24 -9.90 -12.67
CA ALA A 56 -15.37 -9.92 -11.75
C ALA A 56 -16.64 -10.54 -12.36
N LEU A 57 -16.96 -10.28 -13.64
CA LEU A 57 -18.17 -10.80 -14.26
C LEU A 57 -18.16 -12.34 -14.38
N PRO A 58 -17.06 -13.01 -14.78
CA PRO A 58 -16.98 -14.47 -14.72
C PRO A 58 -17.21 -15.04 -13.32
N VAL A 59 -16.64 -14.41 -12.28
CA VAL A 59 -16.85 -14.82 -10.89
C VAL A 59 -18.31 -14.66 -10.47
N LEU A 60 -18.97 -13.57 -10.87
CA LEU A 60 -20.41 -13.38 -10.64
C LEU A 60 -21.26 -14.41 -11.38
N ALA A 61 -20.92 -14.74 -12.63
CA ALA A 61 -21.60 -15.80 -13.37
C ALA A 61 -21.47 -17.16 -12.67
N ALA A 62 -20.28 -17.52 -12.19
CA ALA A 62 -20.07 -18.73 -11.39
C ALA A 62 -20.90 -18.70 -10.10
N ARG A 63 -21.00 -17.54 -9.43
CA ARG A 63 -21.85 -17.37 -8.24
C ARG A 63 -23.33 -17.58 -8.56
N TRP A 64 -23.82 -17.13 -9.72
CA TRP A 64 -25.19 -17.39 -10.17
C TRP A 64 -25.45 -18.87 -10.41
N ILE A 65 -24.52 -19.59 -11.05
CA ILE A 65 -24.62 -21.04 -11.28
C ILE A 65 -24.67 -21.78 -9.93
N TRP A 66 -23.77 -21.45 -9.01
CA TRP A 66 -23.74 -22.03 -7.67
C TRP A 66 -25.05 -21.77 -6.91
N THR A 67 -25.54 -20.53 -6.93
CA THR A 67 -26.79 -20.15 -6.27
C THR A 67 -27.99 -20.89 -6.88
N THR A 68 -27.96 -21.12 -8.19
CA THR A 68 -28.99 -21.90 -8.88
C THR A 68 -29.01 -23.34 -8.39
N ALA A 69 -27.84 -24.00 -8.33
CA ALA A 69 -27.73 -25.36 -7.83
C ALA A 69 -28.25 -25.49 -6.39
N GLN A 70 -27.87 -24.55 -5.51
CA GLN A 70 -28.34 -24.52 -4.12
C GLN A 70 -29.87 -24.42 -4.02
N PHE A 71 -30.51 -23.48 -4.73
CA PHE A 71 -31.96 -23.33 -4.64
C PHE A 71 -32.75 -24.43 -5.34
N VAL A 72 -32.21 -25.00 -6.43
CA VAL A 72 -32.81 -26.17 -7.08
C VAL A 72 -32.81 -27.35 -6.11
N GLN A 73 -31.69 -27.62 -5.44
CA GLN A 73 -31.59 -28.71 -4.46
C GLN A 73 -32.57 -28.50 -3.30
N ILE A 74 -32.64 -27.29 -2.73
CA ILE A 74 -33.59 -26.96 -1.66
C ILE A 74 -35.03 -27.20 -2.11
N ARG A 75 -35.40 -26.76 -3.33
CA ARG A 75 -36.77 -26.96 -3.84
C ARG A 75 -37.10 -28.41 -4.14
N GLN A 76 -36.13 -29.20 -4.62
CA GLN A 76 -36.31 -30.64 -4.81
C GLN A 76 -36.55 -31.35 -3.48
N LEU A 77 -35.80 -31.00 -2.43
CA LEU A 77 -36.02 -31.54 -1.08
C LEU A 77 -37.38 -31.15 -0.49
N MET A 78 -37.93 -30.00 -0.89
CA MET A 78 -39.25 -29.53 -0.46
C MET A 78 -40.39 -29.92 -1.42
N GLU A 79 -40.13 -30.76 -2.43
CA GLU A 79 -41.07 -31.17 -3.48
C GLU A 79 -41.76 -29.99 -4.22
N GLN A 80 -41.06 -28.86 -4.34
CA GLN A 80 -41.56 -27.67 -5.01
C GLN A 80 -41.10 -27.57 -6.48
N PRO A 81 -41.87 -26.94 -7.37
CA PRO A 81 -41.47 -26.73 -8.75
C PRO A 81 -40.23 -25.81 -8.83
N TRP A 82 -39.16 -26.32 -9.45
CA TRP A 82 -37.85 -25.66 -9.52
C TRP A 82 -37.44 -25.21 -10.93
N MET A 83 -38.05 -25.77 -11.99
CA MET A 83 -37.67 -25.50 -13.38
C MET A 83 -37.69 -24.01 -13.75
N ARG A 84 -38.76 -23.29 -13.39
CA ARG A 84 -38.87 -21.85 -13.67
C ARG A 84 -37.74 -21.04 -13.02
N LEU A 85 -37.39 -21.38 -11.78
CA LEU A 85 -36.30 -20.72 -11.05
C LEU A 85 -34.95 -20.98 -11.73
N ALA A 86 -34.69 -22.23 -12.09
CA ALA A 86 -33.43 -22.62 -12.76
C ALA A 86 -33.26 -21.88 -14.09
N VAL A 87 -34.31 -21.83 -14.92
CA VAL A 87 -34.29 -21.09 -16.19
C VAL A 87 -33.98 -19.61 -15.95
N ILE A 88 -34.61 -18.97 -14.96
CA ILE A 88 -34.37 -17.55 -14.67
C ILE A 88 -32.91 -17.31 -14.26
N LEU A 89 -32.39 -18.05 -13.29
CA LEU A 89 -31.06 -17.81 -12.74
C LEU A 89 -29.93 -18.18 -13.72
N LEU A 90 -30.09 -19.27 -14.48
CA LEU A 90 -29.16 -19.61 -15.55
C LEU A 90 -29.20 -18.59 -16.69
N SER A 91 -30.36 -18.01 -17.00
CA SER A 91 -30.44 -16.91 -17.98
C SER A 91 -29.65 -15.68 -17.50
N VAL A 92 -29.75 -15.35 -16.22
CA VAL A 92 -28.95 -14.26 -15.60
C VAL A 92 -27.45 -14.58 -15.63
N ALA A 93 -27.07 -15.83 -15.36
CA ALA A 93 -25.68 -16.28 -15.47
C ALA A 93 -25.15 -16.13 -16.91
N LEU A 94 -25.91 -16.60 -17.91
CA LEU A 94 -25.57 -16.49 -19.33
C LEU A 94 -25.45 -15.02 -19.77
N PHE A 95 -26.38 -14.16 -19.35
CA PHE A 95 -26.31 -12.73 -19.61
C PHE A 95 -25.03 -12.11 -19.02
N THR A 96 -24.65 -12.50 -17.81
CA THR A 96 -23.43 -12.03 -17.15
C THR A 96 -22.17 -12.44 -17.93
N VAL A 97 -22.14 -13.67 -18.45
CA VAL A 97 -21.06 -14.15 -19.34
C VAL A 97 -21.03 -13.35 -20.65
N ALA A 98 -22.18 -13.15 -21.29
CA ALA A 98 -22.27 -12.36 -22.51
C ALA A 98 -21.77 -10.92 -22.31
N ALA A 99 -22.10 -10.30 -21.18
CA ALA A 99 -21.59 -8.98 -20.80
C ALA A 99 -20.06 -8.97 -20.66
N ALA A 100 -19.45 -10.04 -20.12
CA ALA A 100 -18.00 -10.18 -20.04
C ALA A 100 -17.35 -10.33 -21.43
N LEU A 101 -17.94 -11.15 -22.31
CA LEU A 101 -17.44 -11.36 -23.68
C LEU A 101 -17.45 -10.08 -24.52
N LEU A 102 -18.44 -9.19 -24.31
CA LEU A 102 -18.48 -7.89 -24.97
C LEU A 102 -17.29 -6.99 -24.61
N LEU A 103 -16.71 -7.13 -23.40
CA LEU A 103 -15.54 -6.37 -22.97
C LEU A 103 -14.22 -6.80 -23.64
N LEU A 104 -14.21 -7.98 -24.28
CA LEU A 104 -13.07 -8.46 -25.07
C LEU A 104 -12.98 -7.76 -26.44
N ARG A 105 -14.12 -7.28 -26.96
CA ARG A 105 -14.20 -6.64 -28.29
C ARG A 105 -13.37 -5.36 -28.37
N GLN A 106 -12.81 -5.07 -29.54
CA GLN A 106 -12.00 -3.87 -29.79
C GLN A 106 -12.71 -2.57 -29.42
N SER A 107 -14.02 -2.47 -29.66
CA SER A 107 -14.83 -1.29 -29.30
C SER A 107 -14.77 -0.98 -27.80
N ALA A 108 -14.78 -2.00 -26.93
CA ALA A 108 -14.61 -1.82 -25.50
C ALA A 108 -13.18 -1.39 -25.14
N GLN A 109 -12.17 -1.94 -25.82
CA GLN A 109 -10.78 -1.53 -25.62
C GLN A 109 -10.51 -0.07 -26.01
N GLN A 110 -11.18 0.42 -27.05
CA GLN A 110 -11.13 1.82 -27.49
C GLN A 110 -11.82 2.75 -26.48
N ARG A 111 -12.94 2.32 -25.88
CA ARG A 111 -13.62 3.12 -24.86
C ARG A 111 -12.83 3.21 -23.55
N TYR A 112 -12.35 2.08 -23.02
CA TYR A 112 -11.58 2.04 -21.78
C TYR A 112 -10.09 2.24 -22.05
N CYS A 113 -9.74 3.42 -22.59
CA CYS A 113 -8.38 3.75 -23.01
C CYS A 113 -7.64 4.72 -22.10
N HIS A 114 -8.34 5.36 -21.16
CA HIS A 114 -7.72 6.34 -20.29
C HIS A 114 -6.82 5.64 -19.25
N ARG A 115 -5.57 6.13 -19.10
CA ARG A 115 -4.55 5.62 -18.17
C ARG A 115 -4.25 4.12 -18.34
N LYS A 116 -4.20 3.62 -19.57
CA LYS A 116 -3.80 2.24 -19.88
C LYS A 116 -2.49 1.81 -19.21
N ASP A 117 -1.48 2.67 -19.20
CA ASP A 117 -0.16 2.37 -18.63
C ASP A 117 -0.18 2.16 -17.10
N ALA A 118 -1.16 2.74 -16.41
CA ALA A 118 -1.31 2.59 -14.96
C ALA A 118 -2.20 1.39 -14.58
N ALA A 119 -3.03 0.89 -15.50
CA ALA A 119 -4.08 -0.07 -15.19
C ALA A 119 -3.54 -1.38 -14.58
N THR A 120 -2.38 -1.85 -15.07
CA THR A 120 -1.70 -3.04 -14.53
C THR A 120 -1.22 -2.83 -13.09
N ALA A 121 -0.61 -1.67 -12.79
CA ALA A 121 -0.23 -1.32 -11.41
C ALA A 121 -1.46 -1.19 -10.50
N GLN A 122 -2.57 -0.65 -11.02
CA GLN A 122 -3.82 -0.49 -10.29
C GLN A 122 -4.46 -1.83 -9.93
N MET A 123 -4.59 -2.74 -10.90
CA MET A 123 -5.11 -4.09 -10.66
C MET A 123 -4.19 -4.89 -9.75
N GLY A 124 -2.87 -4.76 -9.92
CA GLY A 124 -1.89 -5.37 -9.01
C GLY A 124 -2.03 -4.85 -7.57
N ALA A 125 -2.21 -3.54 -7.38
CA ALA A 125 -2.40 -2.96 -6.06
C ALA A 125 -3.70 -3.42 -5.40
N MET A 126 -4.80 -3.49 -6.16
CA MET A 126 -6.07 -4.06 -5.74
C MET A 126 -5.86 -5.50 -5.26
N ALA A 127 -5.21 -6.34 -6.07
CA ALA A 127 -4.97 -7.74 -5.76
C ALA A 127 -4.11 -7.92 -4.50
N VAL A 128 -3.02 -7.16 -4.36
CA VAL A 128 -2.17 -7.16 -3.15
C VAL A 128 -2.98 -6.74 -1.92
N CYS A 129 -3.79 -5.70 -2.02
CA CYS A 129 -4.62 -5.24 -0.91
C CYS A 129 -5.64 -6.31 -0.47
N LEU A 130 -6.35 -6.93 -1.43
CA LEU A 130 -7.32 -7.99 -1.16
C LEU A 130 -6.65 -9.25 -0.59
N ALA A 131 -5.50 -9.65 -1.14
CA ALA A 131 -4.75 -10.80 -0.66
C ALA A 131 -4.27 -10.64 0.80
N LEU A 132 -4.05 -9.40 1.25
CA LEU A 132 -3.67 -9.11 2.63
C LEU A 132 -4.89 -9.00 3.57
N LEU A 133 -5.99 -8.37 3.13
CA LEU A 133 -7.12 -8.06 4.00
C LEU A 133 -8.20 -9.15 4.06
N LEU A 134 -8.41 -9.94 2.99
CA LEU A 134 -9.43 -11.00 3.01
C LEU A 134 -9.11 -12.12 4.02
N PRO A 135 -7.86 -12.63 4.13
CA PRO A 135 -7.53 -13.60 5.17
C PRO A 135 -7.70 -13.02 6.58
N VAL A 136 -7.35 -11.73 6.76
CA VAL A 136 -7.54 -11.02 8.02
C VAL A 136 -9.02 -10.97 8.40
N TRP A 137 -9.91 -10.64 7.46
CA TRP A 137 -11.34 -10.62 7.70
C TRP A 137 -11.90 -12.00 8.04
N PHE A 138 -11.44 -13.06 7.37
CA PHE A 138 -11.91 -14.42 7.64
C PHE A 138 -11.43 -14.96 8.99
N MET A 139 -10.17 -14.69 9.36
CA MET A 139 -9.56 -15.26 10.57
C MET A 139 -9.77 -14.40 11.81
N ASN A 140 -9.69 -13.07 11.69
CA ASN A 140 -9.77 -12.13 12.79
C ASN A 140 -10.45 -10.82 12.34
N PRO A 141 -11.77 -10.84 12.10
CA PRO A 141 -12.52 -9.70 11.55
C PRO A 141 -12.41 -8.44 12.43
N GLN A 142 -12.19 -8.61 13.73
CA GLN A 142 -11.96 -7.52 14.69
C GLN A 142 -10.68 -6.71 14.41
N LEU A 143 -9.78 -7.14 13.53
CA LEU A 143 -8.64 -6.32 13.08
C LEU A 143 -9.07 -5.17 12.14
N LEU A 144 -10.30 -5.19 11.64
CA LEU A 144 -10.88 -4.11 10.85
C LEU A 144 -11.68 -3.20 11.78
N VAL A 145 -11.25 -1.94 11.91
CA VAL A 145 -11.86 -0.96 12.82
C VAL A 145 -13.37 -0.86 12.62
N LEU A 146 -13.84 -0.81 11.37
CA LEU A 146 -15.25 -0.60 11.06
C LEU A 146 -16.11 -1.81 11.48
N GLU A 147 -15.55 -3.02 11.45
CA GLU A 147 -16.24 -4.23 11.94
C GLU A 147 -16.50 -4.16 13.46
N ARG A 148 -15.72 -3.38 14.21
CA ARG A 148 -15.93 -3.17 15.66
C ARG A 148 -17.10 -2.23 15.96
N PHE A 149 -17.47 -1.37 15.01
CA PHE A 149 -18.52 -0.36 15.19
C PHE A 149 -19.82 -0.73 14.50
N VAL A 150 -19.76 -1.42 13.35
CA VAL A 150 -20.92 -1.77 12.54
C VAL A 150 -20.82 -3.23 12.12
N PRO A 151 -21.86 -4.06 12.34
CA PRO A 151 -21.90 -5.43 11.84
C PRO A 151 -21.64 -5.47 10.32
N GLN A 152 -20.76 -6.36 9.85
CA GLN A 152 -20.33 -6.46 8.44
C GLN A 152 -19.59 -5.24 7.87
N GLY A 153 -19.19 -4.30 8.74
CA GLY A 153 -18.43 -3.10 8.36
C GLY A 153 -17.05 -3.41 7.77
N GLY A 154 -16.45 -4.54 8.13
CA GLY A 154 -15.15 -4.99 7.64
C GLY A 154 -15.12 -5.21 6.13
N LEU A 155 -16.18 -5.78 5.54
CA LEU A 155 -16.26 -5.93 4.08
C LEU A 155 -16.34 -4.57 3.38
N ALA A 156 -17.11 -3.63 3.91
CA ALA A 156 -17.16 -2.27 3.38
C ALA A 156 -15.78 -1.59 3.46
N GLN A 157 -15.07 -1.79 4.58
CA GLN A 157 -13.71 -1.30 4.77
C GLN A 157 -12.72 -1.90 3.77
N ILE A 158 -12.82 -3.21 3.46
CA ILE A 158 -12.00 -3.86 2.44
C ILE A 158 -12.27 -3.28 1.06
N VAL A 159 -13.54 -3.09 0.69
CA VAL A 159 -13.90 -2.49 -0.60
C VAL A 159 -13.31 -1.08 -0.73
N LEU A 160 -13.42 -0.26 0.31
CA LEU A 160 -12.83 1.09 0.34
C LEU A 160 -11.30 1.05 0.25
N ALA A 161 -10.65 0.13 0.98
CA ALA A 161 -9.21 -0.05 0.93
C ALA A 161 -8.73 -0.46 -0.47
N ALA A 162 -9.44 -1.36 -1.12
CA ALA A 162 -9.09 -1.88 -2.42
C ALA A 162 -9.24 -0.78 -3.52
N LEU A 163 -10.31 0.02 -3.44
CA LEU A 163 -10.46 1.22 -4.29
C LEU A 163 -9.38 2.27 -4.02
N TRP A 164 -9.04 2.50 -2.76
CA TRP A 164 -7.94 3.38 -2.39
C TRP A 164 -6.61 2.90 -2.98
N ALA A 165 -6.34 1.60 -2.97
CA ALA A 165 -5.16 1.00 -3.59
C ALA A 165 -5.08 1.30 -5.09
N VAL A 166 -6.21 1.20 -5.81
CA VAL A 166 -6.32 1.56 -7.24
C VAL A 166 -6.03 3.04 -7.48
N LEU A 167 -6.58 3.94 -6.66
CA LEU A 167 -6.35 5.38 -6.80
C LEU A 167 -4.89 5.73 -6.51
N ALA A 168 -4.34 5.22 -5.40
CA ALA A 168 -2.96 5.42 -5.00
C ALA A 168 -1.97 4.91 -6.06
N ALA A 169 -2.19 3.71 -6.60
CA ALA A 169 -1.38 3.15 -7.68
C ALA A 169 -1.45 4.01 -8.95
N GLY A 170 -2.64 4.52 -9.30
CA GLY A 170 -2.82 5.40 -10.44
C GLY A 170 -2.00 6.69 -10.34
N TRP A 171 -1.95 7.30 -9.15
CA TRP A 171 -1.13 8.51 -8.91
C TRP A 171 0.37 8.21 -8.80
N LEU A 172 0.75 7.02 -8.32
CA LEU A 172 2.16 6.62 -8.22
C LEU A 172 2.73 6.11 -9.54
N ALA A 173 1.90 5.61 -10.46
CA ALA A 173 2.32 5.14 -11.79
C ALA A 173 2.64 6.32 -12.74
N ASP A 174 1.90 7.42 -12.63
CA ASP A 174 2.16 8.63 -13.42
C ASP A 174 3.39 9.39 -12.89
N ARG A 175 4.47 9.39 -13.66
CA ARG A 175 5.76 10.01 -13.30
C ARG A 175 5.65 11.49 -12.95
N ARG A 176 4.72 12.22 -13.58
CA ARG A 176 4.54 13.67 -13.35
C ARG A 176 3.95 13.94 -11.97
N THR A 177 3.00 13.11 -11.55
CA THR A 177 2.30 13.28 -10.27
C THR A 177 2.95 12.48 -9.14
N ALA A 178 3.69 11.42 -9.43
CA ALA A 178 4.25 10.47 -8.47
C ALA A 178 5.05 11.10 -7.31
N PRO A 179 5.99 12.07 -7.51
CA PRO A 179 6.72 12.66 -6.38
C PRO A 179 5.81 13.41 -5.39
N ARG A 180 4.75 14.07 -5.90
CA ARG A 180 3.77 14.79 -5.07
C ARG A 180 2.79 13.82 -4.43
N ALA A 181 2.27 12.88 -5.20
CA ALA A 181 1.35 11.84 -4.75
C ALA A 181 1.96 11.01 -3.62
N ARG A 182 3.21 10.56 -3.79
CA ARG A 182 4.00 9.89 -2.77
C ARG A 182 3.98 10.65 -1.44
N MET A 183 4.33 11.93 -1.44
CA MET A 183 4.36 12.72 -0.21
C MET A 183 2.97 12.91 0.41
N ARG A 184 1.90 13.03 -0.41
CA ARG A 184 0.52 13.14 0.07
C ARG A 184 0.04 11.85 0.72
N LEU A 185 0.20 10.72 0.04
CA LEU A 185 -0.12 9.39 0.55
C LEU A 185 0.65 9.13 1.85
N TRP A 186 1.95 9.42 1.86
CA TRP A 186 2.79 9.19 3.02
C TRP A 186 2.42 10.05 4.24
N ARG A 187 1.99 11.31 4.01
CA ARG A 187 1.45 12.18 5.06
C ARG A 187 0.11 11.68 5.59
N LEU A 188 -0.79 11.27 4.70
CA LEU A 188 -2.07 10.68 5.08
C LEU A 188 -1.84 9.46 5.97
N PHE A 189 -0.90 8.59 5.60
CA PHE A 189 -0.56 7.42 6.41
C PHE A 189 -0.10 7.79 7.83
N SER A 190 0.82 8.75 7.94
CA SER A 190 1.31 9.23 9.24
C SER A 190 0.18 9.88 10.05
N LEU A 191 -0.66 10.70 9.41
CA LEU A 191 -1.79 11.37 10.04
C LEU A 191 -2.83 10.37 10.57
N VAL A 192 -3.28 9.42 9.74
CA VAL A 192 -4.25 8.39 10.15
C VAL A 192 -3.68 7.54 11.27
N PHE A 193 -2.41 7.17 11.18
CA PHE A 193 -1.74 6.35 12.18
C PHE A 193 -1.67 7.02 13.56
N PHE A 194 -1.16 8.25 13.65
CA PHE A 194 -1.12 8.98 14.92
C PHE A 194 -2.50 9.48 15.35
N GLY A 195 -3.38 9.82 14.42
CA GLY A 195 -4.76 10.20 14.70
C GLY A 195 -5.53 9.07 15.38
N GLN A 196 -5.40 7.83 14.89
CA GLN A 196 -6.00 6.67 15.51
C GLN A 196 -5.43 6.39 16.91
N LEU A 197 -4.12 6.58 17.12
CA LEU A 197 -3.53 6.51 18.48
C LEU A 197 -4.16 7.54 19.41
N VAL A 198 -4.26 8.81 18.99
CA VAL A 198 -4.83 9.89 19.80
C VAL A 198 -6.30 9.61 20.10
N LEU A 199 -7.10 9.20 19.10
CA LEU A 199 -8.50 8.80 19.29
C LEU A 199 -8.63 7.60 20.24
N GLY A 200 -7.71 6.63 20.14
CA GLY A 200 -7.66 5.46 21.02
C GLY A 200 -7.37 5.79 22.48
N LEU A 201 -6.53 6.80 22.72
CA LEU A 201 -6.15 7.25 24.07
C LEU A 201 -7.12 8.27 24.67
N ALA A 202 -7.69 9.17 23.86
CA ALA A 202 -8.47 10.31 24.32
C ALA A 202 -9.99 10.11 24.21
N VAL A 203 -10.46 9.25 23.30
CA VAL A 203 -11.89 9.10 22.99
C VAL A 203 -12.39 7.70 23.36
N GLU A 204 -11.82 6.65 22.77
CA GLU A 204 -12.36 5.30 22.89
C GLU A 204 -11.30 4.22 22.63
N SER A 205 -11.16 3.28 23.57
CA SER A 205 -10.15 2.23 23.52
C SER A 205 -10.34 1.25 22.34
N ARG A 206 -11.55 1.16 21.77
CA ARG A 206 -11.86 0.33 20.58
C ARG A 206 -11.07 0.71 19.34
N PHE A 207 -10.46 1.90 19.28
CA PHE A 207 -9.53 2.26 18.20
C PHE A 207 -8.14 1.61 18.35
N LEU A 208 -7.82 1.00 19.49
CA LEU A 208 -6.55 0.31 19.76
C LEU A 208 -6.72 -1.21 19.52
N LEU A 209 -5.75 -1.87 18.90
CA LEU A 209 -5.75 -3.31 18.62
C LEU A 209 -5.63 -4.18 19.87
N THR A 210 -4.97 -3.71 20.94
CA THR A 210 -4.65 -4.54 22.12
C THR A 210 -4.70 -3.76 23.44
N GLY A 211 -5.04 -4.45 24.55
CA GLY A 211 -5.02 -3.90 25.91
C GLY A 211 -3.62 -3.58 26.46
N SER A 212 -2.59 -3.52 25.62
CA SER A 212 -1.22 -3.14 26.00
C SER A 212 -0.70 -2.04 25.10
N LEU A 213 -0.30 -0.92 25.71
CA LEU A 213 0.10 0.27 24.97
C LEU A 213 1.42 0.02 24.21
N HIS A 214 1.32 0.00 22.87
CA HIS A 214 2.48 -0.01 21.99
C HIS A 214 2.75 1.43 21.53
N LEU A 215 3.67 2.11 22.21
CA LEU A 215 4.17 3.42 21.77
C LEU A 215 4.77 3.29 20.37
N PRO A 216 4.29 4.04 19.37
CA PRO A 216 4.76 3.86 18.01
C PRO A 216 6.03 4.67 17.79
N VAL A 217 7.13 4.22 18.37
CA VAL A 217 8.46 4.76 18.13
C VAL A 217 9.24 3.73 17.30
N PRO A 218 9.83 4.09 16.14
CA PRO A 218 10.55 3.16 15.27
C PRO A 218 11.55 2.28 16.02
N GLY A 219 12.32 2.85 16.95
CA GLY A 219 13.26 2.10 17.78
C GLY A 219 12.62 0.97 18.58
N LEU A 220 11.38 1.14 19.05
CA LEU A 220 10.66 0.15 19.85
C LEU A 220 10.20 -1.08 19.03
N ILE A 221 10.15 -1.00 17.70
CA ILE A 221 9.87 -2.18 16.86
C ILE A 221 10.97 -3.23 17.03
N ALA A 222 12.23 -2.80 17.21
CA ALA A 222 13.35 -3.70 17.49
C ALA A 222 13.58 -3.88 19.01
N ALA A 223 13.46 -2.79 19.79
CA ALA A 223 13.76 -2.81 21.23
C ALA A 223 12.68 -3.52 22.07
N GLY A 224 11.42 -3.46 21.64
CA GLY A 224 10.27 -4.02 22.36
C GLY A 224 10.39 -5.53 22.58
N PRO A 225 10.67 -6.34 21.53
CA PRO A 225 10.90 -7.77 21.70
C PRO A 225 12.11 -8.10 22.58
N VAL A 226 13.17 -7.29 22.53
CA VAL A 226 14.35 -7.49 23.38
C VAL A 226 13.99 -7.28 24.86
N TYR A 227 13.27 -6.20 25.17
CA TYR A 227 12.86 -5.87 26.53
C TYR A 227 11.81 -6.84 27.09
N ARG A 228 10.76 -7.17 26.31
CA ARG A 228 9.65 -8.03 26.78
C ARG A 228 9.91 -9.53 26.64
N GLY A 229 10.88 -9.94 25.83
CA GLY A 229 11.09 -11.33 25.46
C GLY A 229 10.00 -11.93 24.55
N GLY A 230 9.14 -11.09 23.95
CA GLY A 230 8.00 -11.50 23.13
C GLY A 230 7.44 -10.36 22.27
N GLY A 231 6.30 -10.54 21.60
CA GLY A 231 5.71 -9.49 20.75
C GLY A 231 6.38 -9.32 19.39
N TRP A 232 6.84 -10.42 18.80
CA TRP A 232 7.54 -10.47 17.50
C TRP A 232 6.70 -10.06 16.29
N PHE A 233 5.38 -9.97 16.45
CA PHE A 233 4.45 -9.68 15.36
C PHE A 233 4.82 -8.41 14.58
N MET A 234 5.10 -7.28 15.26
CA MET A 234 5.47 -6.03 14.60
C MET A 234 6.81 -6.12 13.86
N LEU A 235 7.78 -6.83 14.43
CA LEU A 235 9.07 -7.05 13.78
C LEU A 235 8.93 -7.95 12.54
N GLY A 236 8.09 -8.99 12.63
CA GLY A 236 7.74 -9.87 11.51
C GLY A 236 7.03 -9.11 10.39
N LEU A 237 6.03 -8.29 10.73
CA LEU A 237 5.31 -7.44 9.77
C LEU A 237 6.26 -6.44 9.08
N PHE A 238 7.13 -5.78 9.86
CA PHE A 238 8.17 -4.91 9.32
C PHE A 238 9.14 -5.66 8.40
N GLY A 239 9.64 -6.82 8.83
CA GLY A 239 10.57 -7.65 8.06
C GLY A 239 9.96 -8.12 6.74
N LEU A 240 8.79 -8.75 6.78
CA LEU A 240 8.10 -9.24 5.59
C LEU A 240 7.77 -8.10 4.61
N SER A 241 7.19 -7.00 5.09
CA SER A 241 6.85 -5.87 4.23
C SER A 241 8.11 -5.19 3.65
N THR A 242 9.20 -5.12 4.40
CA THR A 242 10.48 -4.60 3.91
C THR A 242 11.14 -5.56 2.91
N LEU A 243 11.01 -6.87 3.04
CA LEU A 243 11.49 -7.80 2.01
C LEU A 243 10.71 -7.62 0.70
N LEU A 244 9.39 -7.43 0.79
CA LEU A 244 8.51 -7.22 -0.36
C LEU A 244 8.81 -5.92 -1.13
N VAL A 245 8.97 -4.77 -0.45
CA VAL A 245 9.17 -3.46 -1.12
C VAL A 245 10.58 -2.90 -1.00
N GLY A 246 11.47 -3.59 -0.31
CA GLY A 246 12.84 -3.15 -0.02
C GLY A 246 12.88 -1.91 0.87
N ALA A 247 13.95 -1.14 0.71
CA ALA A 247 14.13 0.12 1.44
C ALA A 247 13.08 1.21 1.09
N ALA A 248 12.19 0.96 0.12
CA ALA A 248 11.04 1.82 -0.16
C ALA A 248 10.06 1.90 1.03
N TRP A 249 10.06 0.92 1.94
CA TRP A 249 9.28 0.97 3.17
C TRP A 249 9.55 2.28 3.95
N CYS A 250 10.81 2.67 4.10
CA CYS A 250 11.21 3.90 4.78
C CYS A 250 10.80 5.20 4.06
N SER A 251 10.37 5.14 2.80
CA SER A 251 10.02 6.32 2.00
C SER A 251 8.53 6.42 1.62
N GLN A 252 7.72 5.44 2.06
CA GLN A 252 6.31 5.29 1.69
C GLN A 252 5.41 4.77 2.83
N LEU A 253 5.94 3.91 3.71
CA LEU A 253 5.17 3.19 4.74
C LEU A 253 5.62 3.52 6.17
N CYS A 254 6.77 4.18 6.34
CA CYS A 254 7.25 4.60 7.67
C CYS A 254 6.58 5.90 8.12
N TYR A 255 5.83 5.90 9.22
CA TYR A 255 5.12 7.09 9.72
C TYR A 255 6.03 8.25 10.18
N PHE A 256 7.29 8.00 10.55
CA PHE A 256 8.27 9.07 10.90
C PHE A 256 9.02 9.64 9.70
N GLY A 257 9.36 8.81 8.72
CA GLY A 257 10.23 9.26 7.62
C GLY A 257 9.62 10.41 6.82
N VAL A 258 8.30 10.56 6.82
CA VAL A 258 7.61 11.65 6.11
C VAL A 258 7.87 13.02 6.74
N TRP A 259 8.06 13.07 8.06
CA TRP A 259 8.40 14.30 8.78
C TRP A 259 9.79 14.75 8.38
N ASP A 260 10.75 13.82 8.37
CA ASP A 260 12.14 14.07 8.00
C ASP A 260 12.27 14.47 6.52
N ALA A 261 11.60 13.74 5.62
CA ALA A 261 11.57 14.08 4.21
C ALA A 261 10.86 15.42 3.92
N THR A 262 9.86 15.79 4.72
CA THR A 262 9.19 17.10 4.60
C THR A 262 10.09 18.23 5.11
N ALA A 263 10.79 18.01 6.23
CA ALA A 263 11.80 18.94 6.74
C ALA A 263 12.91 19.18 5.71
N ALA A 264 13.51 18.11 5.18
CA ALA A 264 14.59 18.15 4.19
C ALA A 264 14.21 18.87 2.88
N ARG A 265 12.92 18.95 2.53
CA ARG A 265 12.48 19.67 1.31
C ARG A 265 12.61 21.19 1.41
N LYS A 266 12.74 21.76 2.60
CA LYS A 266 12.81 23.22 2.80
C LYS A 266 14.15 23.84 2.39
N ALA A 267 15.21 23.05 2.33
CA ALA A 267 16.54 23.51 1.92
C ALA A 267 17.04 22.80 0.66
N LYS A 268 18.09 23.35 0.05
CA LYS A 268 18.86 22.67 -0.99
C LYS A 268 19.61 21.48 -0.35
N ASN A 269 19.69 20.36 -1.07
CA ASN A 269 20.39 19.18 -0.57
C ASN A 269 21.90 19.45 -0.50
N THR A 270 22.49 19.41 0.69
CA THR A 270 23.95 19.41 0.85
C THR A 270 24.47 17.97 0.99
N PRO A 271 25.72 17.69 0.58
CA PRO A 271 26.34 16.40 0.85
C PRO A 271 26.28 16.06 2.34
N ALA A 272 25.83 14.84 2.65
CA ALA A 272 25.65 14.41 4.02
C ALA A 272 26.97 13.86 4.57
N PRO A 273 27.36 14.19 5.83
CA PRO A 273 28.62 13.71 6.39
C PRO A 273 28.78 12.19 6.37
N ALA A 274 30.00 11.73 6.09
CA ALA A 274 30.32 10.30 5.98
C ALA A 274 30.19 9.53 7.31
N TRP A 275 30.15 10.22 8.45
CA TRP A 275 30.02 9.62 9.77
C TRP A 275 28.56 9.31 10.17
N LEU A 276 27.55 9.87 9.49
CA LEU A 276 26.15 9.66 9.84
C LEU A 276 25.73 8.17 9.84
N PRO A 277 26.12 7.33 8.86
CA PRO A 277 25.81 5.90 8.93
C PRO A 277 26.43 5.19 10.14
N ARG A 278 27.60 5.65 10.64
CA ARG A 278 28.23 5.12 11.85
C ARG A 278 27.45 5.54 13.10
N LEU A 279 26.99 6.79 13.15
CA LEU A 279 26.08 7.25 14.21
C LEU A 279 24.82 6.39 14.27
N ARG A 280 24.26 6.05 13.10
CA ARG A 280 23.05 5.23 13.02
C ARG A 280 23.27 3.83 13.58
N LEU A 281 24.47 3.26 13.37
CA LEU A 281 24.86 1.97 13.93
C LEU A 281 25.02 2.05 15.44
N GLY A 282 25.69 3.09 15.93
CA GLY A 282 25.76 3.39 17.37
C GLY A 282 24.37 3.52 18.00
N ALA A 283 23.45 4.22 17.35
CA ALA A 283 22.07 4.37 17.82
C ALA A 283 21.31 3.04 17.88
N LEU A 284 21.50 2.13 16.92
CA LEU A 284 20.93 0.78 16.95
C LEU A 284 21.49 -0.02 18.13
N ILE A 285 22.81 -0.05 18.29
CA ILE A 285 23.48 -0.77 19.40
C ILE A 285 22.99 -0.21 20.74
N LEU A 286 22.99 1.11 20.90
CA LEU A 286 22.51 1.78 22.11
C LEU A 286 21.05 1.44 22.42
N THR A 287 20.17 1.45 21.41
CA THR A 287 18.75 1.14 21.58
C THR A 287 18.55 -0.31 22.06
N LEU A 288 19.28 -1.27 21.49
CA LEU A 288 19.18 -2.69 21.87
C LEU A 288 19.83 -2.94 23.23
N ALA A 289 20.99 -2.35 23.50
CA ALA A 289 21.71 -2.47 24.77
C ALA A 289 20.90 -1.86 25.93
N ALA A 290 20.29 -0.69 25.74
CA ALA A 290 19.42 -0.07 26.74
C ALA A 290 18.19 -0.93 27.03
N ALA A 291 17.55 -1.50 26.00
CA ALA A 291 16.42 -2.40 26.18
C ALA A 291 16.80 -3.69 26.93
N LEU A 292 17.98 -4.24 26.63
CA LEU A 292 18.51 -5.41 27.33
C LEU A 292 18.86 -5.08 28.78
N ALA A 293 19.52 -3.96 29.05
CA ALA A 293 19.87 -3.52 30.39
C ALA A 293 18.63 -3.29 31.27
N LEU A 294 17.59 -2.64 30.72
CA LEU A 294 16.30 -2.47 31.41
C LEU A 294 15.62 -3.81 31.73
N ARG A 295 15.75 -4.81 30.85
CA ARG A 295 15.24 -6.16 31.11
C ARG A 295 16.03 -6.86 32.21
N LEU A 296 17.36 -6.83 32.14
CA LEU A 296 18.23 -7.50 33.10
C LEU A 296 18.13 -6.91 34.51
N THR A 297 17.86 -5.61 34.61
CA THR A 297 17.66 -4.90 35.89
C THR A 297 16.24 -5.05 36.46
N GLY A 298 15.34 -5.71 35.74
CA GLY A 298 13.93 -5.84 36.16
C GLY A 298 13.17 -4.52 36.18
N ALA A 299 13.62 -3.52 35.42
CA ALA A 299 13.03 -2.17 35.43
C ALA A 299 11.55 -2.20 35.00
N PRO A 300 10.68 -1.38 35.63
CA PRO A 300 9.26 -1.37 35.32
C PRO A 300 8.98 -0.89 33.90
N THR A 301 7.88 -1.36 33.31
CA THR A 301 7.49 -1.03 31.92
C THR A 301 7.35 0.47 31.70
N VAL A 302 6.92 1.22 32.72
CA VAL A 302 6.83 2.69 32.70
C VAL A 302 8.20 3.34 32.47
N ALA A 303 9.28 2.81 33.07
CA ALA A 303 10.63 3.33 32.84
C ALA A 303 11.09 3.09 31.38
N ALA A 304 10.80 1.91 30.82
CA ALA A 304 11.12 1.63 29.42
C ALA A 304 10.32 2.52 28.45
N LEU A 305 9.02 2.74 28.72
CA LEU A 305 8.15 3.59 27.91
C LEU A 305 8.54 5.08 27.99
N THR A 306 8.90 5.57 29.17
CA THR A 306 9.37 6.96 29.38
C THR A 306 10.69 7.22 28.67
N CYS A 307 11.68 6.31 28.78
CA CYS A 307 12.92 6.40 28.01
C CYS A 307 12.66 6.43 26.50
N GLY A 308 11.80 5.55 25.99
CA GLY A 308 11.42 5.52 24.58
C GLY A 308 10.71 6.80 24.12
N LEU A 309 9.83 7.35 24.97
CA LEU A 309 9.10 8.59 24.70
C LEU A 309 10.03 9.80 24.69
N LEU A 310 10.91 9.94 25.69
CA LEU A 310 11.90 11.02 25.76
C LEU A 310 12.85 10.99 24.56
N LEU A 311 13.32 9.81 24.18
CA LEU A 311 14.13 9.64 22.97
C LEU A 311 13.37 10.12 21.73
N GLY A 312 12.09 9.76 21.59
CA GLY A 312 11.23 10.23 20.50
C GLY A 312 11.01 11.74 20.52
N LEU A 313 10.69 12.31 21.68
CA LEU A 313 10.31 13.72 21.85
C LEU A 313 11.51 14.67 21.70
N LEU A 314 12.71 14.26 22.10
CA LEU A 314 13.91 15.10 22.04
C LEU A 314 14.67 14.90 20.73
N LEU A 315 14.93 13.65 20.33
CA LEU A 315 15.83 13.36 19.23
C LEU A 315 15.19 13.63 17.86
N VAL A 316 13.88 13.41 17.73
CA VAL A 316 13.18 13.64 16.46
C VAL A 316 13.16 15.14 16.12
N PRO A 317 12.68 16.06 16.98
CA PRO A 317 12.69 17.49 16.65
C PRO A 317 14.08 18.05 16.32
N CYS A 318 15.09 17.68 17.11
CA CYS A 318 16.48 18.09 16.85
C CYS A 318 16.95 17.66 15.46
N ALA A 319 16.73 16.39 15.09
CA ALA A 319 17.05 15.89 13.75
C ALA A 319 16.22 16.59 12.66
N LEU A 320 14.92 16.86 12.91
CA LEU A 320 14.09 17.59 11.95
C LEU A 320 14.58 19.02 11.71
N LEU A 321 15.09 19.71 12.73
CA LEU A 321 15.69 21.04 12.57
C LEU A 321 16.94 20.98 11.69
N ILE A 322 17.83 20.00 11.93
CA ILE A 322 19.02 19.77 11.08
C ILE A 322 18.59 19.48 9.64
N SER A 323 17.59 18.63 9.44
CA SER A 323 17.08 18.31 8.10
C SER A 323 16.51 19.54 7.38
N ARG A 324 15.82 20.43 8.10
CA ARG A 324 15.31 21.69 7.53
C ARG A 324 16.41 22.61 7.01
N VAL A 325 17.57 22.63 7.67
CA VAL A 325 18.69 23.51 7.31
C VAL A 325 19.58 22.87 6.24
N LYS A 326 19.90 21.58 6.37
CA LYS A 326 20.88 20.89 5.50
C LYS A 326 20.27 20.25 4.25
N GLY A 327 18.95 20.07 4.22
CA GLY A 327 18.23 19.59 3.03
C GLY A 327 18.39 18.10 2.71
N TYR A 328 19.08 17.33 3.55
CA TYR A 328 19.06 15.86 3.57
C TYR A 328 18.26 15.33 4.79
N ALA A 329 17.79 14.09 4.72
CA ALA A 329 17.01 13.44 5.78
C ALA A 329 17.91 12.93 6.93
N SER A 330 18.24 13.81 7.88
CA SER A 330 19.22 13.55 8.92
C SER A 330 18.80 12.45 9.91
N TYR A 331 17.52 12.39 10.28
CA TYR A 331 17.00 11.37 11.20
C TYR A 331 17.09 9.98 10.57
N CYS A 332 16.55 9.82 9.36
CA CYS A 332 16.53 8.53 8.66
C CYS A 332 17.94 8.03 8.28
N ARG A 333 18.87 8.95 7.98
CA ARG A 333 20.26 8.62 7.60
C ARG A 333 21.18 8.39 8.79
N GLY A 334 21.00 9.14 9.88
CA GLY A 334 21.97 9.21 10.97
C GLY A 334 21.51 8.60 12.30
N ILE A 335 20.20 8.49 12.54
CA ILE A 335 19.69 8.22 13.90
C ILE A 335 18.77 7.01 13.93
N CYS A 336 17.87 6.88 12.96
CA CYS A 336 16.81 5.87 12.98
C CYS A 336 17.39 4.44 12.97
N PRO A 337 17.23 3.65 14.04
CA PRO A 337 17.78 2.29 14.11
C PRO A 337 17.12 1.36 13.08
N LEU A 338 15.82 1.52 12.82
CA LEU A 338 15.12 0.78 11.76
C LEU A 338 15.65 1.07 10.37
N GLY A 339 16.28 2.23 10.15
CA GLY A 339 16.88 2.56 8.85
C GLY A 339 17.98 1.58 8.44
N ILE A 340 18.73 1.03 9.41
CA ILE A 340 19.75 -0.02 9.15
C ILE A 340 19.09 -1.31 8.75
N LEU A 341 18.14 -1.77 9.57
CA LEU A 341 17.42 -3.00 9.30
C LEU A 341 16.72 -2.94 7.95
N ALA A 342 16.10 -1.81 7.61
CA ALA A 342 15.46 -1.60 6.33
C ALA A 342 16.44 -1.63 5.14
N GLN A 343 17.66 -1.11 5.31
CA GLN A 343 18.69 -1.20 4.28
C GLN A 343 19.25 -2.62 4.15
N TRP A 344 19.42 -3.36 5.25
CA TRP A 344 19.86 -4.75 5.22
C TRP A 344 18.83 -5.65 4.53
N PHE A 345 17.57 -5.63 4.96
CA PHE A 345 16.49 -6.34 4.27
C PHE A 345 16.30 -5.84 2.84
N GLY A 346 16.50 -4.54 2.60
CA GLY A 346 16.48 -3.93 1.27
C GLY A 346 17.56 -4.46 0.32
N ARG A 347 18.70 -4.93 0.83
CA ARG A 347 19.73 -5.61 0.01
C ARG A 347 19.28 -6.99 -0.46
N ILE A 348 18.46 -7.69 0.32
CA ILE A 348 17.88 -8.98 -0.07
C ILE A 348 16.76 -8.77 -1.09
N SER A 349 15.95 -7.72 -0.89
CA SER A 349 14.87 -7.35 -1.81
C SER A 349 15.38 -7.15 -3.25
N PRO A 350 14.62 -7.54 -4.29
CA PRO A 350 15.10 -7.55 -5.67
C PRO A 350 15.21 -6.15 -6.32
N TRP A 351 14.57 -5.14 -5.74
CA TRP A 351 14.39 -3.85 -6.41
C TRP A 351 15.66 -2.99 -6.40
N ARG A 352 16.10 -2.53 -7.57
CA ARG A 352 17.23 -1.62 -7.74
C ARG A 352 16.86 -0.45 -8.64
N ILE A 353 17.54 0.69 -8.51
CA ILE A 353 17.49 1.76 -9.52
C ILE A 353 18.78 1.67 -10.34
N ARG A 354 18.64 1.65 -11.66
CA ARG A 354 19.76 1.58 -12.60
C ARG A 354 19.58 2.55 -13.75
N ARG A 355 20.70 2.96 -14.35
CA ARG A 355 20.70 3.58 -15.67
C ARG A 355 20.34 2.52 -16.71
N VAL A 356 19.32 2.77 -17.51
CA VAL A 356 18.77 1.85 -18.53
C VAL A 356 18.71 2.48 -19.93
N GLY A 357 19.12 3.74 -20.06
CA GLY A 357 19.16 4.46 -21.31
C GLY A 357 20.11 5.65 -21.23
N GLU A 358 20.10 6.47 -22.28
CA GLU A 358 21.04 7.57 -22.45
C GLU A 358 20.82 8.71 -21.45
N CYS A 359 21.89 9.12 -20.77
CA CYS A 359 21.86 10.19 -19.78
C CYS A 359 22.41 11.50 -20.39
N SER A 360 21.66 12.58 -20.27
CA SER A 360 22.07 13.91 -20.77
C SER A 360 22.94 14.73 -19.82
N GLY A 361 23.47 14.15 -18.74
CA GLY A 361 24.32 14.91 -17.80
C GLY A 361 23.59 15.93 -16.90
N CYS A 362 22.26 16.07 -16.96
CA CYS A 362 21.54 17.20 -16.32
C CYS A 362 21.55 17.25 -14.77
N ARG A 363 22.06 16.20 -14.10
CA ARG A 363 22.14 16.05 -12.63
C ARG A 363 20.82 16.26 -11.84
N ALA A 364 19.66 16.16 -12.49
CA ALA A 364 18.36 16.31 -11.80
C ALA A 364 18.13 15.24 -10.71
N CYS A 365 18.62 14.02 -10.94
CA CYS A 365 18.56 12.90 -10.00
C CYS A 365 19.38 13.15 -8.72
N VAL A 366 20.54 13.81 -8.82
CA VAL A 366 21.39 14.20 -7.68
C VAL A 366 20.67 15.25 -6.84
N ARG A 367 20.19 16.32 -7.47
CA ARG A 367 19.52 17.44 -6.78
C ARG A 367 18.26 17.03 -6.01
N VAL A 368 17.51 16.04 -6.50
CA VAL A 368 16.28 15.57 -5.83
C VAL A 368 16.56 14.54 -4.72
N CYS A 369 17.77 13.96 -4.63
CA CYS A 369 18.06 12.84 -3.74
C CYS A 369 18.28 13.27 -2.28
N ARG A 370 17.20 13.29 -1.49
CA ARG A 370 17.23 13.70 -0.07
C ARG A 370 17.90 12.71 0.89
N GLN A 371 18.20 11.51 0.42
CA GLN A 371 18.97 10.52 1.20
C GLN A 371 20.48 10.65 0.96
N ASP A 372 20.88 11.55 0.05
CA ASP A 372 22.26 11.67 -0.43
C ASP A 372 22.83 10.32 -0.89
N ALA A 373 21.98 9.55 -1.58
CA ALA A 373 22.33 8.25 -2.13
C ALA A 373 22.83 8.34 -3.57
N MET A 374 22.49 9.41 -4.27
CA MET A 374 22.97 9.73 -5.61
C MET A 374 24.09 10.77 -5.50
N THR A 375 25.26 10.34 -5.01
CA THR A 375 26.51 11.12 -5.01
C THR A 375 27.06 11.30 -6.43
N GLU A 376 28.10 12.11 -6.64
CA GLU A 376 28.73 12.24 -7.97
C GLU A 376 29.26 10.88 -8.49
N GLN A 377 29.92 10.09 -7.65
CA GLN A 377 30.37 8.73 -8.01
C GLN A 377 29.19 7.79 -8.37
N ALA A 378 28.08 7.89 -7.63
CA ALA A 378 26.86 7.13 -7.91
C ALA A 378 26.18 7.59 -9.22
N PHE A 379 26.29 8.89 -9.52
CA PHE A 379 25.82 9.47 -10.77
C PHE A 379 26.63 8.94 -11.95
N GLU A 380 27.96 8.91 -11.86
CA GLU A 380 28.83 8.37 -12.92
C GLU A 380 28.54 6.89 -13.20
N SER A 381 28.56 6.07 -12.15
CA SER A 381 28.27 4.62 -12.21
C SER A 381 26.81 4.28 -12.58
N GLY A 382 25.89 5.25 -12.61
CA GLY A 382 24.48 5.03 -12.95
C GLY A 382 23.72 4.21 -11.89
N CYS A 383 24.23 4.18 -10.65
CA CYS A 383 23.75 3.36 -9.55
C CYS A 383 23.74 4.16 -8.24
N PRO A 384 22.58 4.36 -7.58
CA PRO A 384 22.57 4.90 -6.22
C PRO A 384 23.35 4.02 -5.25
N THR A 385 23.96 4.63 -4.24
CA THR A 385 24.62 3.91 -3.15
C THR A 385 23.63 3.07 -2.33
N SER A 386 24.16 2.19 -1.47
CA SER A 386 23.34 1.34 -0.58
C SER A 386 22.48 2.11 0.44
N SER A 387 22.71 3.42 0.59
CA SER A 387 21.87 4.31 1.40
C SER A 387 20.52 4.67 0.75
N CYS A 388 20.29 4.25 -0.50
CA CYS A 388 19.06 4.56 -1.24
C CYS A 388 17.82 3.94 -0.61
N HIS A 389 16.83 4.78 -0.24
CA HIS A 389 15.52 4.33 0.24
C HIS A 389 14.49 4.09 -0.87
N LEU A 390 14.96 3.89 -2.11
CA LEU A 390 14.13 3.49 -3.25
C LEU A 390 12.86 4.35 -3.45
N CYS A 391 12.90 5.65 -3.13
CA CYS A 391 11.74 6.55 -3.23
C CYS A 391 11.33 6.86 -4.67
N ARG A 392 12.22 6.56 -5.64
CA ARG A 392 12.08 6.75 -7.08
C ARG A 392 11.97 8.20 -7.55
N ASP A 393 12.16 9.19 -6.67
CA ASP A 393 12.13 10.61 -7.05
C ASP A 393 13.16 10.90 -8.17
N CYS A 394 14.33 10.25 -8.13
CA CYS A 394 15.36 10.38 -9.18
C CYS A 394 14.93 9.82 -10.54
N ALA A 395 14.18 8.71 -10.57
CA ALA A 395 13.65 8.14 -11.80
C ALA A 395 12.51 8.99 -12.37
N ASN A 396 11.63 9.50 -11.51
CA ASN A 396 10.48 10.33 -11.91
C ASN A 396 10.89 11.71 -12.43
N VAL A 397 11.96 12.31 -11.90
CA VAL A 397 12.44 13.64 -12.34
C VAL A 397 13.31 13.58 -13.60
N CYS A 398 13.74 12.39 -14.04
CA CYS A 398 14.66 12.24 -15.16
C CYS A 398 13.97 12.56 -16.51
N PRO A 399 14.39 13.63 -17.23
CA PRO A 399 13.72 14.04 -18.46
C PRO A 399 13.94 13.07 -19.62
N LYS A 400 15.10 12.40 -19.65
CA LYS A 400 15.44 11.38 -20.66
C LYS A 400 14.99 9.97 -20.29
N HIS A 401 14.33 9.80 -19.15
CA HIS A 401 13.91 8.48 -18.66
C HIS A 401 15.04 7.45 -18.55
N ALA A 402 16.27 7.93 -18.35
CA ALA A 402 17.48 7.13 -18.28
C ALA A 402 17.59 6.29 -17.02
N LEU A 403 16.78 6.56 -15.98
CA LEU A 403 16.76 5.82 -14.72
C LEU A 403 15.42 5.10 -14.57
N ALA A 404 15.48 3.80 -14.24
CA ALA A 404 14.31 2.98 -13.98
C ALA A 404 14.53 2.05 -12.77
N VAL A 405 13.42 1.56 -12.22
CA VAL A 405 13.46 0.44 -11.28
C VAL A 405 13.70 -0.85 -12.07
N THR A 406 14.59 -1.70 -11.58
CA THR A 406 14.97 -2.98 -12.17
C THR A 406 14.94 -4.09 -11.12
N TRP A 407 14.82 -5.32 -11.60
CA TRP A 407 14.89 -6.57 -10.85
C TRP A 407 16.33 -7.09 -10.79
N PHE A 408 16.88 -7.20 -9.59
CA PHE A 408 18.29 -7.52 -9.29
C PHE A 408 19.30 -6.70 -10.12
N GLY A 409 18.93 -5.48 -10.52
CA GLY A 409 19.79 -4.62 -11.33
C GLY A 409 19.81 -4.91 -12.84
N ARG A 410 19.01 -5.85 -13.35
CA ARG A 410 18.97 -6.21 -14.78
C ARG A 410 18.19 -5.17 -15.61
N PRO A 411 18.79 -4.47 -16.59
CA PRO A 411 18.11 -3.43 -17.37
C PRO A 411 16.87 -3.91 -18.13
N SER A 412 16.87 -5.15 -18.63
CA SER A 412 15.74 -5.74 -19.37
C SER A 412 14.42 -5.79 -18.58
N SER A 413 14.50 -5.79 -17.25
CA SER A 413 13.33 -5.81 -16.37
C SER A 413 12.65 -4.45 -16.19
N ALA A 414 13.23 -3.37 -16.72
CA ALA A 414 12.74 -2.00 -16.52
C ALA A 414 11.29 -1.78 -17.00
N ALA A 415 10.82 -2.59 -17.96
CA ALA A 415 9.48 -2.51 -18.51
C ALA A 415 8.38 -2.86 -17.49
N TRP A 416 8.66 -3.76 -16.54
CA TRP A 416 7.66 -4.26 -15.59
C TRP A 416 8.01 -4.00 -14.12
N ALA A 417 9.29 -3.95 -13.75
CA ALA A 417 9.71 -3.89 -12.35
C ALA A 417 9.19 -2.65 -11.61
N GLY A 418 9.16 -1.49 -12.28
CA GLY A 418 8.58 -0.26 -11.72
C GLY A 418 7.07 -0.37 -11.47
N THR A 419 6.35 -1.03 -12.37
CA THR A 419 4.91 -1.29 -12.27
C THR A 419 4.61 -2.23 -11.10
N THR A 420 5.34 -3.34 -10.99
CA THR A 420 5.18 -4.30 -9.88
C THR A 420 5.49 -3.68 -8.53
N LEU A 421 6.58 -2.92 -8.42
CA LEU A 421 6.90 -2.20 -7.18
C LEU A 421 5.82 -1.17 -6.82
N THR A 422 5.24 -0.49 -7.82
CA THR A 422 4.12 0.44 -7.59
C THR A 422 2.89 -0.27 -7.04
N ALA A 423 2.54 -1.42 -7.62
CA ALA A 423 1.43 -2.24 -7.16
C ALA A 423 1.62 -2.69 -5.70
N LEU A 424 2.80 -3.21 -5.37
CA LEU A 424 3.14 -3.63 -4.00
C LEU A 424 3.07 -2.46 -3.01
N LEU A 425 3.66 -1.31 -3.35
CA LEU A 425 3.65 -0.13 -2.48
C LEU A 425 2.25 0.41 -2.24
N ALA A 426 1.43 0.53 -3.28
CA ALA A 426 0.06 1.03 -3.16
C ALA A 426 -0.85 0.04 -2.41
N GLY A 427 -0.72 -1.26 -2.69
CA GLY A 427 -1.48 -2.32 -2.02
C GLY A 427 -1.13 -2.42 -0.53
N LEU A 428 0.16 -2.45 -0.17
CA LEU A 428 0.60 -2.43 1.22
C LEU A 428 0.20 -1.15 1.94
N HIS A 429 0.32 0.00 1.27
CA HIS A 429 -0.10 1.28 1.84
C HIS A 429 -1.59 1.26 2.19
N ALA A 430 -2.45 0.79 1.28
CA ALA A 430 -3.88 0.68 1.52
C ALA A 430 -4.20 -0.35 2.63
N ALA A 431 -3.63 -1.56 2.54
CA ALA A 431 -3.85 -2.60 3.54
C ALA A 431 -3.47 -2.13 4.94
N PHE A 432 -2.31 -1.49 5.09
CA PHE A 432 -1.91 -0.92 6.37
C PHE A 432 -2.85 0.22 6.77
N LEU A 433 -3.15 1.18 5.88
CA LEU A 433 -3.97 2.36 6.20
C LEU A 433 -5.34 1.99 6.77
N PHE A 434 -5.91 0.89 6.27
CA PHE A 434 -7.23 0.39 6.65
C PHE A 434 -7.20 -0.79 7.63
N MET A 435 -6.06 -1.16 8.20
CA MET A 435 -6.02 -2.10 9.32
C MET A 435 -6.10 -1.31 10.63
N ALA A 436 -6.80 -1.84 11.64
CA ALA A 436 -6.66 -1.32 13.00
C ALA A 436 -5.19 -1.44 13.43
N ARG A 437 -4.77 -0.58 14.34
CA ARG A 437 -3.36 -0.48 14.77
C ARG A 437 -3.28 -0.06 16.24
N ILE A 438 -2.43 -0.76 16.99
CA ILE A 438 -2.02 -0.61 18.42
C ILE A 438 -2.70 -1.61 19.36
#